data_AF-A0A1I0K7I0-F1
#
_entry.id   AF-A0A1I0K7I0-F1
#
_cell.length_a   1.000
_cell.length_b   1.000
_cell.length_c   1.000
_cell.angle_alpha   90.00
_cell.angle_beta   90.00
_cell.angle_gamma   90.00
#
_symmetry.space_group_name_H-M   'P 1'
#
loop_
_entity.id
_entity.type
_entity.pdbx_description
1 polymer ?
#
loop_
_entity_poly.entity_id
_entity_poly.type
_entity_poly.pdbx_seq_one_letter_code
_entity_poly.pdbx_strand_id
1 'polypeptide(L)'
;MLDFSEISVIVQGAISKEYTPKCLSSIRSNMPGAEIILSVAEGSDCSKLDYDKLILTQDPGAFLIDKKNNVYNNVNRQIVSTVAGLKSTSRQYALKFRTDLELKSAEWLQYFKRYDGVSAATKFENRVLVCNYYTRNPRVFPVPYHLSDWIMFGNRNDLLKYFDVKLLDETEALWFKYNPKKSLCFEHMLSRYVPEQYFCINFLKQFDAISCETYYDNNIKNIEGTERFFAENTIILDYQTQLAIEFKKYNPNRYFDNPTLISYNDWRILYNKYCKNNIDHSWKLYLSKCMIKRIILFQWRRQIIAILSKLHLKEFFQHFLRNRKCFL
;
A
#
# COMPACT_ATOMS: atom_id res chain seq x y z
N MET A 1 -9.39 -24.15 5.45
CA MET A 1 -8.84 -22.82 5.80
C MET A 1 -7.34 -23.02 6.00
N LEU A 2 -6.50 -22.07 5.61
CA LEU A 2 -5.05 -22.22 5.75
C LEU A 2 -4.66 -22.36 7.23
N ASP A 3 -3.76 -23.29 7.55
CA ASP A 3 -3.30 -23.48 8.93
C ASP A 3 -2.33 -22.35 9.30
N PHE A 4 -2.49 -21.75 10.48
CA PHE A 4 -1.63 -20.66 10.93
C PHE A 4 -0.18 -21.09 11.14
N SER A 5 0.07 -22.37 11.43
CA SER A 5 1.41 -22.94 11.50
C SER A 5 2.16 -22.92 10.16
N GLU A 6 1.47 -22.67 9.04
CA GLU A 6 2.08 -22.48 7.72
C GLU A 6 2.44 -21.00 7.43
N ILE A 7 2.25 -20.10 8.40
CA ILE A 7 2.39 -18.65 8.21
C ILE A 7 3.48 -18.06 9.12
N SER A 8 4.37 -17.27 8.51
CA SER A 8 5.24 -16.34 9.23
C SER A 8 4.70 -14.91 9.10
N VAL A 9 4.55 -14.20 10.21
CA VAL A 9 4.16 -12.79 10.27
C VAL A 9 5.40 -11.93 10.51
N ILE A 10 5.77 -11.14 9.50
CA ILE A 10 6.89 -10.20 9.55
C ILE A 10 6.35 -8.88 10.06
N VAL A 11 6.63 -8.54 11.31
CA VAL A 11 6.24 -7.30 11.95
C VAL A 11 7.37 -6.29 11.79
N GLN A 12 7.12 -5.27 10.98
CA GLN A 12 8.13 -4.33 10.51
C GLN A 12 7.76 -2.87 10.83
N GLY A 13 8.75 -2.06 11.20
CA GLY A 13 8.58 -0.63 11.44
C GLY A 13 9.25 -0.13 12.72
N ALA A 14 9.05 1.15 13.04
CA ALA A 14 9.56 1.71 14.30
C ALA A 14 8.82 1.11 15.50
N ILE A 15 9.53 0.82 16.58
CA ILE A 15 8.92 0.37 17.83
C ILE A 15 8.17 1.53 18.48
N SER A 16 6.94 1.24 18.90
CA SER A 16 6.14 2.09 19.77
C SER A 16 5.81 1.33 21.04
N LYS A 17 6.12 1.90 22.21
CA LYS A 17 5.73 1.34 23.52
C LYS A 17 4.21 1.19 23.66
N GLU A 18 3.43 1.98 22.93
CA GLU A 18 1.97 1.93 22.96
C GLU A 18 1.39 0.93 21.94
N TYR A 19 1.92 0.91 20.71
CA TYR A 19 1.28 0.20 19.59
C TYR A 19 1.88 -1.19 19.35
N THR A 20 3.20 -1.34 19.48
CA THR A 20 3.86 -2.60 19.11
C THR A 20 3.47 -3.77 20.02
N PRO A 21 3.33 -3.62 21.35
CA PRO A 21 2.81 -4.70 22.19
C PRO A 21 1.39 -5.14 21.78
N LYS A 22 0.51 -4.19 21.45
CA LYS A 22 -0.86 -4.47 20.98
C LYS A 22 -0.85 -5.17 19.63
N CYS A 23 0.02 -4.75 18.71
CA CYS A 23 0.24 -5.39 17.43
C CYS A 23 0.58 -6.88 17.60
N LEU A 24 1.64 -7.18 18.36
CA LEU A 24 2.11 -8.55 18.59
C LEU A 24 1.06 -9.41 19.30
N SER A 25 0.47 -8.89 20.37
CA SER A 25 -0.61 -9.59 21.09
C SER A 25 -1.79 -9.89 20.18
N SER A 26 -2.18 -8.96 19.30
CA SER A 26 -3.30 -9.17 18.39
C SER A 26 -3.03 -10.27 17.36
N ILE A 27 -1.78 -10.41 16.92
CA ILE A 27 -1.37 -11.50 16.02
C ILE A 27 -1.46 -12.84 16.75
N ARG A 28 -0.92 -12.93 17.98
CA ARG A 28 -0.99 -14.15 18.80
C ARG A 28 -2.43 -14.62 19.02
N SER A 29 -3.34 -13.70 19.31
CA SER A 29 -4.75 -14.03 19.56
C SER A 29 -5.51 -14.45 18.31
N ASN A 30 -5.24 -13.82 17.16
CA ASN A 30 -6.02 -14.05 15.92
C ASN A 30 -5.39 -15.06 14.97
N MET A 31 -4.10 -15.38 15.13
CA MET A 31 -3.37 -16.36 14.34
C MET A 31 -2.55 -17.29 15.25
N PRO A 32 -3.20 -18.03 16.18
CA PRO A 32 -2.50 -18.93 17.09
C PRO A 32 -1.68 -19.97 16.32
N GLY A 33 -0.38 -20.04 16.60
CA GLY A 33 0.56 -20.95 15.92
C GLY A 33 1.36 -20.32 14.77
N ALA A 34 1.03 -19.10 14.33
CA ALA A 34 1.86 -18.38 13.38
C ALA A 34 3.21 -17.96 13.99
N GLU A 35 4.28 -18.06 13.20
CA GLU A 35 5.61 -17.59 13.57
C GLU A 35 5.65 -16.05 13.50
N ILE A 36 5.99 -15.36 14.56
CA ILE A 36 6.13 -13.90 14.60
C ILE A 36 7.60 -13.52 14.53
N ILE A 37 7.95 -12.78 13.49
CA ILE A 37 9.29 -12.25 13.24
C ILE A 37 9.22 -10.74 13.43
N LEU A 38 9.87 -10.22 14.47
CA LEU A 38 10.03 -8.79 14.68
C LEU A 38 11.27 -8.32 13.92
N SER A 39 11.08 -7.54 12.84
CA SER A 39 12.18 -7.04 12.00
C SER A 39 12.25 -5.52 12.05
N VAL A 40 13.23 -5.00 12.81
CA VAL A 40 13.31 -3.58 13.19
C VAL A 40 14.73 -3.05 13.10
N ALA A 41 14.91 -1.74 13.30
CA ALA A 41 16.23 -1.12 13.28
C ALA A 41 17.05 -1.49 14.52
N GLU A 42 18.37 -1.63 14.35
CA GLU A 42 19.33 -1.71 15.46
C GLU A 42 19.11 -0.57 16.47
N GLY A 43 19.28 -0.88 17.76
CA GLY A 43 19.04 0.07 18.86
C GLY A 43 17.58 0.25 19.27
N SER A 44 16.63 -0.43 18.62
CA SER A 44 15.22 -0.42 19.04
C SER A 44 15.03 -1.13 20.38
N ASP A 45 14.26 -0.53 21.30
CA ASP A 45 13.88 -1.15 22.58
C ASP A 45 12.86 -2.28 22.35
N CYS A 46 13.36 -3.51 22.22
CA CYS A 46 12.56 -4.71 21.98
C CYS A 46 12.33 -5.52 23.27
N SER A 47 12.59 -4.92 24.44
CA SER A 47 12.45 -5.61 25.72
C SER A 47 10.98 -5.92 26.01
N LYS A 48 10.72 -7.12 26.54
CA LYS A 48 9.37 -7.57 26.96
C LYS A 48 8.32 -7.59 25.83
N LEU A 49 8.74 -7.69 24.57
CA LEU A 49 7.86 -7.93 23.43
C LEU A 49 7.76 -9.43 23.16
N ASP A 50 6.58 -9.91 22.79
CA ASP A 50 6.33 -11.31 22.45
C ASP A 50 6.50 -11.53 20.94
N TYR A 51 7.62 -12.18 20.58
CA TYR A 51 7.97 -12.59 19.21
C TYR A 51 8.77 -13.89 19.26
N ASP A 52 8.82 -14.61 18.14
CA ASP A 52 9.58 -15.87 18.03
C ASP A 52 11.01 -15.62 17.53
N LYS A 53 11.20 -14.62 16.66
CA LYS A 53 12.51 -14.22 16.13
C LYS A 53 12.65 -12.71 16.10
N LEU A 54 13.83 -12.23 16.44
CA LEU A 54 14.23 -10.83 16.29
C LEU A 54 15.24 -10.70 15.16
N ILE A 55 15.00 -9.76 14.25
CA ILE A 55 15.91 -9.37 13.20
C ILE A 55 16.22 -7.89 13.36
N LEU A 56 17.49 -7.57 13.55
CA LEU A 56 17.97 -6.19 13.65
C LEU A 56 18.63 -5.81 12.33
N THR A 57 18.25 -4.64 11.82
CA THR A 57 18.76 -4.11 10.55
C THR A 57 19.45 -2.77 10.77
N GLN A 58 20.60 -2.59 10.12
CA GLN A 58 21.27 -1.29 10.07
C GLN A 58 20.38 -0.28 9.35
N ASP A 59 20.33 0.96 9.86
CA ASP A 59 19.56 2.02 9.21
C ASP A 59 20.27 2.47 7.92
N PRO A 60 19.67 2.27 6.73
CA PRO A 60 20.26 2.70 5.46
C PRO A 60 20.16 4.22 5.24
N GLY A 61 19.62 4.95 6.22
CA GLY A 61 19.34 6.37 6.12
C GLY A 61 18.07 6.65 5.33
N ALA A 62 17.81 7.94 5.13
CA ALA A 62 16.65 8.41 4.38
C ALA A 62 16.97 9.72 3.65
N PHE A 63 16.33 9.93 2.51
CA PHE A 63 16.43 11.17 1.74
C PHE A 63 15.30 12.12 2.09
N LEU A 64 15.60 13.41 2.24
CA LEU A 64 14.59 14.47 2.38
C LEU A 64 13.92 14.72 1.02
N ILE A 65 12.69 14.23 0.86
CA ILE A 65 11.95 14.28 -0.40
C ILE A 65 10.89 15.37 -0.47
N ASP A 66 10.59 16.04 0.65
CA ASP A 66 9.77 17.26 0.66
C ASP A 66 10.38 18.23 1.67
N LYS A 67 11.09 19.24 1.15
CA LYS A 67 11.75 20.26 1.98
C LYS A 67 10.76 21.13 2.73
N LYS A 68 9.58 21.40 2.16
CA LYS A 68 8.59 22.31 2.75
C LYS A 68 7.94 21.68 3.97
N ASN A 69 7.65 20.39 3.90
CA ASN A 69 6.96 19.65 4.96
C ASN A 69 7.92 18.79 5.80
N ASN A 70 9.24 18.89 5.58
CA ASN A 70 10.28 18.11 6.24
C ASN A 70 10.04 16.59 6.18
N VAL A 71 9.68 16.07 4.99
CA VAL A 71 9.35 14.64 4.81
C VAL A 71 10.54 13.86 4.30
N TYR A 72 10.91 12.83 5.05
CA TYR A 72 11.94 11.86 4.68
C TYR A 72 11.32 10.61 4.06
N ASN A 73 11.95 10.09 3.00
CA ASN A 73 11.53 8.85 2.36
C ASN A 73 12.07 7.63 3.11
N ASN A 74 11.17 6.79 3.62
CA ASN A 74 11.51 5.60 4.39
C ASN A 74 11.58 4.31 3.55
N VAL A 75 11.53 4.39 2.22
CA VAL A 75 11.47 3.18 1.37
C VAL A 75 12.66 2.25 1.62
N ASN A 76 13.88 2.77 1.79
CA ASN A 76 15.06 1.94 2.07
C ASN A 76 14.95 1.20 3.40
N ARG A 77 14.49 1.88 4.46
CA ARG A 77 14.19 1.23 5.75
C ARG A 77 13.15 0.13 5.60
N GLN A 78 12.11 0.37 4.78
CA GLN A 78 11.10 -0.65 4.49
C GLN A 78 11.67 -1.85 3.73
N ILE A 79 12.51 -1.62 2.70
CA ILE A 79 13.19 -2.68 1.94
C ILE A 79 14.03 -3.55 2.88
N VAL A 80 15.01 -2.95 3.58
CA VAL A 80 15.99 -3.74 4.36
C VAL A 80 15.31 -4.57 5.45
N SER A 81 14.37 -3.98 6.18
CA SER A 81 13.68 -4.67 7.27
C SER A 81 12.68 -5.71 6.78
N THR A 82 11.93 -5.43 5.70
CA THR A 82 10.98 -6.41 5.15
C THR A 82 11.72 -7.59 4.52
N VAL A 83 12.78 -7.34 3.75
CA VAL A 83 13.60 -8.38 3.11
C VAL A 83 14.32 -9.24 4.14
N ALA A 84 14.94 -8.64 5.16
CA ALA A 84 15.61 -9.39 6.22
C ALA A 84 14.63 -10.27 7.01
N GLY A 85 13.43 -9.75 7.28
CA GLY A 85 12.35 -10.51 7.90
C GLY A 85 11.87 -11.66 7.03
N LEU A 86 11.63 -11.43 5.73
CA LEU A 86 11.20 -12.47 4.79
C LEU A 86 12.25 -13.58 4.63
N LYS A 87 13.55 -13.23 4.60
CA LYS A 87 14.66 -14.19 4.52
C LYS A 87 14.78 -15.08 5.77
N SER A 88 14.29 -14.64 6.93
CA SER A 88 14.34 -15.43 8.18
C SER A 88 13.07 -16.26 8.44
N THR A 89 12.06 -16.16 7.56
CA THR A 89 10.84 -16.95 7.63
C THR A 89 11.12 -18.45 7.50
N SER A 90 10.48 -19.25 8.34
CA SER A 90 10.55 -20.72 8.25
C SER A 90 9.36 -21.35 7.55
N ARG A 91 8.27 -20.60 7.36
CA ARG A 91 6.98 -21.13 6.85
C ARG A 91 6.77 -20.84 5.37
N GLN A 92 5.76 -21.50 4.78
CA GLN A 92 5.47 -21.40 3.34
C GLN A 92 4.87 -20.04 2.96
N TYR A 93 3.97 -19.52 3.79
CA TYR A 93 3.29 -18.26 3.55
C TYR A 93 3.79 -17.19 4.50
N ALA A 94 3.71 -15.94 4.05
CA ALA A 94 4.18 -14.80 4.80
C ALA A 94 3.11 -13.70 4.83
N LEU A 95 2.99 -13.06 5.99
CA LEU A 95 2.25 -11.82 6.20
C LEU A 95 3.24 -10.70 6.49
N LYS A 96 3.43 -9.77 5.55
CA LYS A 96 4.07 -8.50 5.86
C LYS A 96 3.08 -7.65 6.66
N PHE A 97 3.48 -7.21 7.84
CA PHE A 97 2.64 -6.45 8.77
C PHE A 97 3.43 -5.29 9.38
N ARG A 98 2.76 -4.19 9.74
CA ARG A 98 3.41 -3.03 10.34
C ARG A 98 3.30 -3.06 11.87
N THR A 99 4.33 -2.56 12.56
CA THR A 99 4.37 -2.46 14.04
C THR A 99 3.27 -1.58 14.65
N ASP A 100 2.56 -0.78 13.85
CA ASP A 100 1.48 0.12 14.26
C ASP A 100 0.07 -0.33 13.85
N LEU A 101 -0.05 -1.59 13.39
CA LEU A 101 -1.31 -2.24 13.06
C LEU A 101 -1.78 -3.18 14.18
N GLU A 102 -3.09 -3.27 14.37
CA GLU A 102 -3.72 -4.31 15.17
C GLU A 102 -4.54 -5.24 14.27
N LEU A 103 -4.37 -6.55 14.41
CA LEU A 103 -5.16 -7.56 13.72
C LEU A 103 -6.44 -7.82 14.52
N LYS A 104 -7.61 -7.70 13.88
CA LYS A 104 -8.90 -7.93 14.55
C LYS A 104 -9.53 -9.28 14.23
N SER A 105 -9.17 -9.86 13.09
CA SER A 105 -9.55 -11.21 12.69
C SER A 105 -8.66 -11.68 11.53
N ALA A 106 -8.46 -13.00 11.43
CA ALA A 106 -7.77 -13.66 10.32
C ALA A 106 -8.72 -14.27 9.27
N GLU A 107 -10.03 -14.05 9.38
CA GLU A 107 -11.05 -14.59 8.45
C GLU A 107 -10.80 -14.20 6.99
N TRP A 108 -10.10 -13.10 6.74
CA TRP A 108 -9.72 -12.66 5.39
C TRP A 108 -8.83 -13.67 4.66
N LEU A 109 -8.20 -14.63 5.35
CA LEU A 109 -7.49 -15.74 4.72
C LEU A 109 -8.39 -16.61 3.85
N GLN A 110 -9.72 -16.59 4.06
CA GLN A 110 -10.67 -17.27 3.17
C GLN A 110 -10.66 -16.74 1.72
N TYR A 111 -10.09 -15.55 1.49
CA TYR A 111 -9.91 -15.01 0.15
C TYR A 111 -8.65 -15.54 -0.54
N PHE A 112 -7.68 -16.08 0.20
CA PHE A 112 -6.46 -16.62 -0.38
C PHE A 112 -6.76 -17.79 -1.31
N LYS A 113 -6.16 -17.81 -2.49
CA LYS A 113 -6.39 -18.79 -3.58
C LYS A 113 -7.82 -18.89 -4.12
N ARG A 114 -8.79 -18.11 -3.60
CA ARG A 114 -10.21 -18.16 -4.01
C ARG A 114 -10.43 -17.91 -5.51
N TYR A 115 -9.52 -17.17 -6.13
CA TYR A 115 -9.61 -16.77 -7.54
C TYR A 115 -8.57 -17.45 -8.45
N ASP A 116 -7.68 -18.26 -7.87
CA ASP A 116 -6.57 -18.87 -8.61
C ASP A 116 -7.01 -20.00 -9.54
N GLY A 117 -8.17 -20.62 -9.28
CA GLY A 117 -8.70 -21.72 -10.11
C GLY A 117 -9.29 -21.31 -11.46
N VAL A 118 -9.58 -20.02 -11.69
CA VAL A 118 -10.10 -19.54 -12.99
C VAL A 118 -8.96 -19.08 -13.91
N SER A 119 -7.95 -18.42 -13.33
CA SER A 119 -6.75 -17.98 -14.04
C SER A 119 -5.62 -17.90 -13.05
N ALA A 120 -4.46 -18.44 -13.41
CA ALA A 120 -3.26 -18.33 -12.59
C ALA A 120 -2.81 -16.85 -12.47
N ALA A 121 -2.12 -16.53 -11.38
CA ALA A 121 -1.39 -15.28 -11.30
C ALA A 121 -0.24 -15.28 -12.32
N THR A 122 0.10 -14.11 -12.86
CA THR A 122 1.05 -13.99 -13.98
C THR A 122 2.48 -13.67 -13.54
N LYS A 123 2.65 -13.10 -12.34
CA LYS A 123 3.92 -12.64 -11.77
C LYS A 123 4.20 -13.23 -10.39
N PHE A 124 3.18 -13.82 -9.76
CA PHE A 124 3.25 -14.53 -8.49
C PHE A 124 2.78 -15.97 -8.65
N GLU A 125 3.18 -16.87 -7.76
CA GLU A 125 2.64 -18.23 -7.68
C GLU A 125 1.17 -18.24 -7.26
N ASN A 126 0.81 -17.38 -6.31
CA ASN A 126 -0.58 -17.14 -5.89
C ASN A 126 -0.87 -15.65 -5.85
N ARG A 127 -2.15 -15.28 -6.05
CA ARG A 127 -2.53 -13.87 -5.86
C ARG A 127 -2.25 -13.43 -4.43
N VAL A 128 -1.58 -12.30 -4.30
CA VAL A 128 -1.26 -11.69 -3.01
C VAL A 128 -2.48 -10.92 -2.50
N LEU A 129 -2.88 -11.16 -1.25
CA LEU A 129 -3.91 -10.37 -0.58
C LEU A 129 -3.31 -9.04 -0.14
N VAL A 130 -3.99 -7.94 -0.44
CA VAL A 130 -3.52 -6.58 -0.14
C VAL A 130 -4.66 -5.71 0.38
N CYS A 131 -4.34 -4.68 1.15
CA CYS A 131 -5.33 -3.69 1.59
C CYS A 131 -5.66 -2.68 0.49
N ASN A 132 -6.92 -2.25 0.43
CA ASN A 132 -7.33 -1.15 -0.45
C ASN A 132 -6.76 0.22 -0.05
N TYR A 133 -6.52 0.48 1.24
CA TYR A 133 -5.93 1.75 1.69
C TYR A 133 -4.51 1.87 1.17
N TYR A 134 -4.24 2.99 0.50
CA TYR A 134 -3.01 3.23 -0.27
C TYR A 134 -2.87 2.32 -1.50
N THR A 135 -3.95 1.69 -1.97
CA THR A 135 -4.02 1.13 -3.32
C THR A 135 -4.85 2.05 -4.22
N ARG A 136 -4.18 2.86 -5.07
CA ARG A 136 -4.86 3.91 -5.85
C ARG A 136 -5.51 3.34 -7.11
N ASN A 137 -6.69 3.85 -7.43
CA ASN A 137 -7.31 3.64 -8.72
C ASN A 137 -6.73 4.66 -9.73
N PRO A 138 -5.95 4.22 -10.73
CA PRO A 138 -5.26 5.11 -11.67
C PRO A 138 -6.22 5.89 -12.59
N ARG A 139 -7.48 5.43 -12.73
CA ARG A 139 -8.52 6.18 -13.46
C ARG A 139 -9.05 7.37 -12.67
N VAL A 140 -8.93 7.34 -11.33
CA VAL A 140 -9.43 8.39 -10.43
C VAL A 140 -8.31 9.33 -9.98
N PHE A 141 -7.19 8.78 -9.52
CA PHE A 141 -6.03 9.53 -9.05
C PHE A 141 -4.81 9.16 -9.90
N PRO A 142 -4.10 10.13 -10.51
CA PRO A 142 -3.18 9.87 -11.62
C PRO A 142 -1.81 9.39 -11.14
N VAL A 143 -1.79 8.28 -10.40
CA VAL A 143 -0.59 7.68 -9.82
C VAL A 143 -0.67 6.16 -10.05
N PRO A 144 -0.32 5.68 -11.26
CA PRO A 144 -0.43 4.27 -11.63
C PRO A 144 0.53 3.40 -10.82
N TYR A 145 0.33 2.08 -10.78
CA TYR A 145 1.17 1.13 -10.05
C TYR A 145 1.31 1.42 -8.54
N HIS A 146 0.36 2.12 -7.93
CA HIS A 146 0.40 2.43 -6.50
C HIS A 146 -0.33 1.34 -5.70
N LEU A 147 0.39 0.26 -5.38
CA LEU A 147 -0.11 -0.86 -4.57
C LEU A 147 0.27 -0.66 -3.10
N SER A 148 -0.67 -0.82 -2.17
CA SER A 148 -0.41 -0.69 -0.74
C SER A 148 0.66 -1.66 -0.26
N ASP A 149 1.65 -1.16 0.47
CA ASP A 149 2.72 -1.93 1.10
C ASP A 149 2.47 -2.15 2.61
N TRP A 150 1.33 -1.71 3.15
CA TRP A 150 1.08 -1.74 4.59
C TRP A 150 0.87 -3.15 5.13
N ILE A 151 0.13 -3.95 4.38
CA ILE A 151 -0.16 -5.35 4.67
C ILE A 151 -0.24 -6.12 3.36
N MET A 152 0.55 -7.19 3.27
CA MET A 152 0.58 -8.07 2.11
C MET A 152 0.71 -9.52 2.56
N PHE A 153 -0.15 -10.40 2.04
CA PHE A 153 -0.15 -11.83 2.39
C PHE A 153 -0.09 -12.71 1.14
N GLY A 154 0.80 -13.70 1.14
CA GLY A 154 0.92 -14.65 0.04
C GLY A 154 2.04 -15.65 0.25
N ASN A 155 2.51 -16.27 -0.82
CA ASN A 155 3.71 -17.11 -0.78
C ASN A 155 4.91 -16.26 -0.34
N ARG A 156 5.75 -16.80 0.56
CA ARG A 156 6.93 -16.06 1.07
C ARG A 156 7.89 -15.65 -0.04
N ASN A 157 8.06 -16.46 -1.08
CA ASN A 157 9.00 -16.22 -2.16
C ASN A 157 8.46 -15.13 -3.10
N ASP A 158 7.14 -15.09 -3.31
CA ASP A 158 6.47 -14.02 -4.04
C ASP A 158 6.64 -12.67 -3.34
N LEU A 159 6.39 -12.63 -2.02
CA LEU A 159 6.61 -11.41 -1.24
C LEU A 159 8.08 -11.01 -1.21
N LEU A 160 9.00 -11.97 -1.08
CA LEU A 160 10.43 -11.70 -1.14
C LEU A 160 10.82 -11.07 -2.49
N LYS A 161 10.32 -11.63 -3.59
CA LYS A 161 10.55 -11.08 -4.94
C LYS A 161 9.98 -9.67 -5.11
N TYR A 162 8.83 -9.37 -4.51
CA TYR A 162 8.20 -8.04 -4.54
C TYR A 162 9.00 -6.99 -3.75
N PHE A 163 9.50 -7.33 -2.58
CA PHE A 163 10.18 -6.38 -1.68
C PHE A 163 11.70 -6.32 -1.86
N ASP A 164 12.36 -7.36 -2.39
CA ASP A 164 13.81 -7.40 -2.65
C ASP A 164 14.15 -6.65 -3.94
N VAL A 165 13.96 -5.33 -3.88
CA VAL A 165 14.28 -4.38 -4.95
C VAL A 165 15.52 -3.57 -4.57
N LYS A 166 16.19 -2.98 -5.58
CA LYS A 166 17.33 -2.09 -5.36
C LYS A 166 16.97 -0.99 -4.36
N LEU A 167 17.88 -0.67 -3.44
CA LEU A 167 17.73 0.50 -2.59
C LEU A 167 17.63 1.77 -3.44
N LEU A 168 16.72 2.65 -3.03
CA LEU A 168 16.54 3.98 -3.59
C LEU A 168 17.84 4.77 -3.40
N ASP A 169 18.41 5.23 -4.51
CA ASP A 169 19.56 6.12 -4.52
C ASP A 169 19.14 7.59 -4.66
N GLU A 170 20.11 8.51 -4.54
CA GLU A 170 19.84 9.94 -4.62
C GLU A 170 19.22 10.36 -5.96
N THR A 171 19.58 9.69 -7.05
CA THR A 171 19.11 10.06 -8.40
C THR A 171 17.60 9.86 -8.54
N GLU A 172 17.08 8.80 -7.95
CA GLU A 172 15.65 8.50 -7.88
C GLU A 172 14.95 9.29 -6.76
N ALA A 173 15.61 9.44 -5.61
CA ALA A 173 15.05 10.14 -4.45
C ALA A 173 14.90 11.66 -4.67
N LEU A 174 15.79 12.27 -5.45
CA LEU A 174 15.82 13.70 -5.72
C LEU A 174 15.61 14.02 -7.21
N TRP A 175 14.94 13.14 -7.95
CA TRP A 175 14.71 13.29 -9.40
C TRP A 175 14.24 14.69 -9.81
N PHE A 176 13.22 15.25 -9.15
CA PHE A 176 12.67 16.59 -9.46
C PHE A 176 13.51 17.76 -8.93
N LYS A 177 14.63 17.50 -8.26
CA LYS A 177 15.67 18.51 -8.04
C LYS A 177 16.39 18.85 -9.34
N TYR A 178 16.53 17.87 -10.22
CA TYR A 178 17.31 17.97 -11.46
C TYR A 178 16.46 17.89 -12.74
N ASN A 179 15.18 17.51 -12.61
CA ASN A 179 14.26 17.32 -13.73
C ASN A 179 12.99 18.17 -13.55
N PRO A 180 12.37 18.64 -14.65
CA PRO A 180 11.16 19.44 -14.59
C PRO A 180 9.98 18.63 -14.03
N LYS A 181 9.12 19.31 -13.27
CA LYS A 181 7.92 18.75 -12.68
C LYS A 181 6.68 19.43 -13.24
N LYS A 182 5.85 18.69 -13.96
CA LYS A 182 4.62 19.22 -14.59
C LYS A 182 3.37 19.03 -13.72
N SER A 183 3.39 18.08 -12.79
CA SER A 183 2.22 17.74 -11.97
C SER A 183 2.12 18.59 -10.72
N LEU A 184 0.90 19.08 -10.43
CA LEU A 184 0.54 19.69 -9.16
C LEU A 184 0.23 18.65 -8.07
N CYS A 185 0.05 17.37 -8.43
CA CYS A 185 -0.10 16.31 -7.44
C CYS A 185 1.22 16.15 -6.69
N PHE A 186 1.20 16.08 -5.36
CA PHE A 186 2.41 16.02 -4.53
C PHE A 186 3.40 17.14 -4.86
N GLU A 187 2.93 18.38 -5.03
CA GLU A 187 3.68 19.55 -5.54
C GLU A 187 5.13 19.65 -5.06
N HIS A 188 5.39 19.46 -3.76
CA HIS A 188 6.72 19.62 -3.16
C HIS A 188 7.58 18.36 -3.13
N MET A 189 7.08 17.22 -3.61
CA MET A 189 7.80 15.96 -3.65
C MET A 189 8.94 15.98 -4.68
N LEU A 190 10.13 15.58 -4.26
CA LEU A 190 11.35 15.53 -5.07
C LEU A 190 11.61 14.15 -5.68
N SER A 191 11.03 13.08 -5.13
CA SER A 191 11.26 11.72 -5.60
C SER A 191 10.55 11.42 -6.92
N ARG A 192 11.18 10.57 -7.74
CA ARG A 192 10.63 10.12 -9.02
C ARG A 192 9.33 9.35 -8.86
N TYR A 193 9.27 8.50 -7.84
CA TYR A 193 8.13 7.68 -7.45
C TYR A 193 7.74 7.93 -5.99
N VAL A 194 6.47 7.69 -5.65
CA VAL A 194 6.08 7.51 -4.24
C VAL A 194 6.50 6.12 -3.75
N PRO A 195 6.63 5.86 -2.43
CA PRO A 195 7.10 4.58 -1.90
C PRO A 195 6.37 3.34 -2.46
N GLU A 196 5.04 3.39 -2.52
CA GLU A 196 4.19 2.30 -3.02
C GLU A 196 4.47 1.98 -4.50
N GLN A 197 4.64 3.02 -5.32
CA GLN A 197 5.03 2.87 -6.72
C GLN A 197 6.45 2.32 -6.87
N TYR A 198 7.37 2.73 -6.01
CA TYR A 198 8.75 2.29 -6.09
C TYR A 198 8.86 0.77 -5.98
N PHE A 199 8.14 0.15 -5.03
CA PHE A 199 8.06 -1.31 -4.93
C PHE A 199 7.44 -1.93 -6.18
N CYS A 200 6.23 -1.51 -6.54
CA CYS A 200 5.46 -2.11 -7.61
C CYS A 200 6.18 -2.02 -8.98
N ILE A 201 6.72 -0.85 -9.32
CA ILE A 201 7.44 -0.63 -10.59
C ILE A 201 8.75 -1.42 -10.62
N ASN A 202 9.54 -1.42 -9.55
CA ASN A 202 10.80 -2.18 -9.54
C ASN A 202 10.56 -3.69 -9.54
N PHE A 203 9.49 -4.18 -8.90
CA PHE A 203 9.07 -5.57 -9.03
C PHE A 203 8.72 -5.92 -10.49
N LEU A 204 7.87 -5.12 -11.13
CA LEU A 204 7.44 -5.39 -12.51
C LEU A 204 8.60 -5.31 -13.52
N LYS A 205 9.58 -4.41 -13.30
CA LYS A 205 10.80 -4.31 -14.12
C LYS A 205 11.66 -5.58 -14.13
N GLN A 206 11.46 -6.50 -13.18
CA GLN A 206 12.12 -7.81 -13.20
C GLN A 206 11.58 -8.73 -14.30
N PHE A 207 10.42 -8.41 -14.89
CA PHE A 207 9.75 -9.25 -15.88
C PHE A 207 9.53 -8.54 -17.21
N ASP A 208 9.15 -7.25 -17.17
CA ASP A 208 8.71 -6.51 -18.34
C ASP A 208 9.37 -5.11 -18.40
N ALA A 209 9.54 -4.59 -19.61
CA ALA A 209 9.94 -3.20 -19.79
C ALA A 209 8.77 -2.26 -19.44
N ILE A 210 8.85 -1.59 -18.29
CA ILE A 210 7.83 -0.64 -17.81
C ILE A 210 8.18 0.79 -18.24
N SER A 211 7.32 1.40 -19.07
CA SER A 211 7.44 2.78 -19.54
C SER A 211 6.63 3.76 -18.67
N CYS A 212 6.93 3.80 -17.38
CA CYS A 212 6.37 4.76 -16.44
C CYS A 212 7.51 5.67 -15.98
N GLU A 213 7.57 6.90 -16.50
CA GLU A 213 8.74 7.75 -16.28
C GLU A 213 8.75 8.44 -14.93
N THR A 214 7.58 8.77 -14.38
CA THR A 214 7.44 9.49 -13.11
C THR A 214 6.16 9.05 -12.40
N TYR A 215 6.01 9.41 -11.13
CA TYR A 215 4.84 9.02 -10.34
C TYR A 215 3.49 9.41 -10.97
N TYR A 216 3.46 10.44 -11.82
CA TYR A 216 2.25 10.94 -12.45
C TYR A 216 2.14 10.64 -13.95
N ASP A 217 2.97 9.72 -14.47
CA ASP A 217 2.89 9.26 -15.86
C ASP A 217 1.68 8.33 -16.07
N ASN A 218 0.49 8.92 -16.05
CA ASN A 218 -0.79 8.23 -16.05
C ASN A 218 -1.43 8.18 -17.44
N ASN A 219 -0.65 7.79 -18.45
CA ASN A 219 -1.14 7.51 -19.79
C ASN A 219 -1.98 6.22 -19.83
N ILE A 220 -2.69 5.96 -20.93
CA ILE A 220 -3.60 4.80 -21.03
C ILE A 220 -2.87 3.46 -20.86
N LYS A 221 -1.64 3.34 -21.36
CA LYS A 221 -0.82 2.13 -21.22
C LYS A 221 -0.49 1.85 -19.75
N ASN A 222 -0.09 2.86 -18.98
CA ASN A 222 0.22 2.71 -17.55
C ASN A 222 -1.04 2.48 -16.70
N ILE A 223 -2.17 3.09 -17.07
CA ILE A 223 -3.48 2.80 -16.45
C ILE A 223 -3.84 1.33 -16.64
N GLU A 224 -3.86 0.84 -17.88
CA GLU A 224 -4.26 -0.53 -18.19
C GLU A 224 -3.26 -1.56 -17.65
N GLY A 225 -1.96 -1.25 -17.70
CA GLY A 225 -0.92 -2.06 -17.08
C GLY A 225 -1.09 -2.19 -15.56
N THR A 226 -1.48 -1.10 -14.88
CA THR A 226 -1.81 -1.13 -13.45
C THR A 226 -3.03 -2.01 -13.18
N GLU A 227 -4.12 -1.79 -13.92
CA GLU A 227 -5.35 -2.54 -13.72
C GLU A 227 -5.18 -4.04 -13.98
N ARG A 228 -4.44 -4.38 -15.04
CA ARG A 228 -4.09 -5.76 -15.39
C ARG A 228 -3.27 -6.40 -14.27
N PHE A 229 -2.22 -5.72 -13.80
CA PHE A 229 -1.41 -6.23 -12.70
C PHE A 229 -2.26 -6.50 -11.45
N PHE A 230 -3.11 -5.55 -11.05
CA PHE A 230 -4.00 -5.71 -9.89
C PHE A 230 -4.99 -6.88 -10.07
N ALA A 231 -5.58 -7.05 -11.26
CA ALA A 231 -6.52 -8.12 -11.52
C ALA A 231 -5.86 -9.51 -11.53
N GLU A 232 -4.71 -9.62 -12.21
CA GLU A 232 -4.05 -10.89 -12.45
C GLU A 232 -3.29 -11.37 -11.20
N ASN A 233 -2.73 -10.46 -10.39
CA ASN A 233 -1.73 -10.82 -9.38
C ASN A 233 -2.12 -10.52 -7.93
N THR A 234 -3.21 -9.80 -7.68
CA THR A 234 -3.61 -9.45 -6.32
C THR A 234 -5.08 -9.77 -6.06
N ILE A 235 -5.46 -9.77 -4.79
CA ILE A 235 -6.85 -9.65 -4.34
C ILE A 235 -6.88 -8.47 -3.37
N ILE A 236 -7.57 -7.41 -3.76
CA ILE A 236 -7.60 -6.16 -3.00
C ILE A 236 -8.80 -6.15 -2.08
N LEU A 237 -8.56 -6.16 -0.77
CA LEU A 237 -9.59 -6.25 0.26
C LEU A 237 -9.88 -4.87 0.88
N ASP A 238 -11.15 -4.56 1.11
CA ASP A 238 -11.52 -3.30 1.74
C ASP A 238 -11.24 -3.35 3.25
N TYR A 239 -10.50 -2.35 3.74
CA TYR A 239 -10.25 -2.13 5.15
C TYR A 239 -11.54 -2.10 5.97
N GLN A 240 -11.53 -2.80 7.10
CA GLN A 240 -12.67 -2.97 8.02
C GLN A 240 -13.92 -3.63 7.43
N THR A 241 -13.94 -3.97 6.14
CA THR A 241 -15.07 -4.71 5.52
C THR A 241 -14.70 -6.17 5.30
N GLN A 242 -13.67 -6.44 4.49
CA GLN A 242 -13.12 -7.80 4.37
C GLN A 242 -11.85 -7.94 5.19
N LEU A 243 -11.03 -6.89 5.28
CA LEU A 243 -9.75 -6.91 5.99
C LEU A 243 -9.89 -6.26 7.36
N ALA A 244 -10.17 -7.08 8.37
CA ALA A 244 -10.38 -6.68 9.75
C ALA A 244 -9.03 -6.37 10.46
N ILE A 245 -8.50 -5.17 10.19
CA ILE A 245 -7.33 -4.61 10.85
C ILE A 245 -7.64 -3.19 11.34
N GLU A 246 -6.78 -2.64 12.21
CA GLU A 246 -6.92 -1.28 12.71
C GLU A 246 -5.57 -0.55 12.71
N PHE A 247 -5.54 0.69 12.20
CA PHE A 247 -4.36 1.56 12.29
C PHE A 247 -4.39 2.33 13.60
N LYS A 248 -3.39 2.11 14.45
CA LYS A 248 -3.32 2.78 15.77
C LYS A 248 -2.66 4.13 15.74
N LYS A 249 -1.63 4.28 14.91
CA LYS A 249 -0.84 5.51 14.86
C LYS A 249 -1.59 6.66 14.21
N TYR A 250 -2.38 6.38 13.17
CA TYR A 250 -3.09 7.40 12.39
C TYR A 250 -4.41 6.87 11.82
N ASN A 251 -5.41 7.74 11.66
CA ASN A 251 -6.57 7.46 10.81
C ASN A 251 -6.08 7.32 9.35
N PRO A 252 -6.30 6.17 8.69
CA PRO A 252 -5.81 5.96 7.33
C PRO A 252 -6.52 6.86 6.31
N ASN A 253 -7.73 7.36 6.62
CA ASN A 253 -8.48 8.32 5.80
C ASN A 253 -8.29 9.79 6.24
N ARG A 254 -7.23 10.12 6.98
CA ARG A 254 -6.96 11.50 7.45
C ARG A 254 -6.90 12.56 6.34
N TYR A 255 -6.73 12.16 5.08
CA TYR A 255 -6.69 13.04 3.92
C TYR A 255 -7.93 12.95 3.02
N PHE A 256 -8.99 12.25 3.45
CA PHE A 256 -10.19 11.98 2.65
C PHE A 256 -9.86 11.31 1.31
N ASP A 257 -8.99 10.31 1.38
CA ASP A 257 -8.41 9.60 0.25
C ASP A 257 -9.30 8.47 -0.27
N ASN A 258 -10.31 8.04 0.49
CA ASN A 258 -11.22 6.94 0.11
C ASN A 258 -11.77 7.01 -1.32
N PRO A 259 -12.15 8.18 -1.87
CA PRO A 259 -12.61 8.26 -3.26
C PRO A 259 -11.58 7.82 -4.29
N THR A 260 -10.28 7.95 -3.98
CA THR A 260 -9.13 7.64 -4.86
C THR A 260 -8.73 6.16 -4.85
N LEU A 261 -9.22 5.39 -3.88
CA LEU A 261 -8.86 4.00 -3.69
C LEU A 261 -9.66 3.09 -4.63
N ILE A 262 -9.07 1.97 -5.00
CA ILE A 262 -9.80 0.87 -5.63
C ILE A 262 -10.49 0.04 -4.55
N SER A 263 -11.80 -0.21 -4.67
CA SER A 263 -12.49 -1.09 -3.73
C SER A 263 -12.41 -2.56 -4.13
N TYR A 264 -12.75 -3.48 -3.23
CA TYR A 264 -12.87 -4.91 -3.55
C TYR A 264 -13.85 -5.15 -4.71
N ASN A 265 -14.96 -4.40 -4.76
CA ASN A 265 -15.90 -4.50 -5.89
C ASN A 265 -15.30 -3.97 -7.21
N ASP A 266 -14.55 -2.86 -7.16
CA ASP A 266 -13.84 -2.36 -8.33
C ASP A 266 -12.81 -3.40 -8.82
N TRP A 267 -12.06 -4.03 -7.91
CA TRP A 267 -11.14 -5.12 -8.22
C TRP A 267 -11.84 -6.32 -8.85
N ARG A 268 -13.03 -6.74 -8.38
CA ARG A 268 -13.81 -7.82 -9.02
C ARG A 268 -14.18 -7.52 -10.46
N ILE A 269 -14.48 -6.25 -10.76
CA ILE A 269 -14.76 -5.80 -12.14
C ILE A 269 -13.48 -5.89 -12.98
N LEU A 270 -12.32 -5.47 -12.45
CA LEU A 270 -11.03 -5.63 -13.14
C LEU A 270 -10.74 -7.12 -13.39
N TYR A 271 -10.94 -7.97 -12.39
CA TYR A 271 -10.77 -9.42 -12.50
C TYR A 271 -11.66 -10.03 -13.59
N ASN A 272 -12.93 -9.67 -13.65
CA ASN A 272 -13.81 -10.13 -14.74
C ASN A 272 -13.30 -9.68 -16.12
N LYS A 273 -12.85 -8.43 -16.24
CA LYS A 273 -12.31 -7.91 -17.50
C LYS A 273 -11.02 -8.63 -17.92
N TYR A 274 -10.00 -8.63 -17.07
CA TYR A 274 -8.63 -9.03 -17.44
C TYR A 274 -8.38 -10.54 -17.31
N CYS A 275 -9.07 -11.22 -16.38
CA CYS A 275 -8.85 -12.64 -16.12
C CYS A 275 -9.92 -13.54 -16.76
N LYS A 276 -11.16 -13.06 -16.93
CA LYS A 276 -12.25 -13.81 -17.56
C LYS A 276 -12.58 -13.33 -18.98
N ASN A 277 -11.90 -12.31 -19.47
CA ASN A 277 -12.23 -11.64 -20.74
C ASN A 277 -13.73 -11.26 -20.84
N ASN A 278 -14.36 -10.97 -19.71
CA ASN A 278 -15.79 -10.65 -19.63
C ASN A 278 -15.97 -9.16 -19.36
N ILE A 279 -16.43 -8.44 -20.39
CA ILE A 279 -16.75 -7.02 -20.32
C ILE A 279 -18.28 -6.87 -20.35
N ASP A 280 -18.87 -6.76 -19.16
CA ASP A 280 -20.31 -6.58 -18.99
C ASP A 280 -20.68 -5.12 -18.66
N HIS A 281 -21.95 -4.89 -18.31
CA HIS A 281 -22.44 -3.57 -17.95
C HIS A 281 -21.71 -2.97 -16.73
N SER A 282 -21.18 -3.80 -15.83
CA SER A 282 -20.44 -3.33 -14.65
C SER A 282 -19.14 -2.61 -15.02
N TRP A 283 -18.49 -2.99 -16.12
CA TRP A 283 -17.31 -2.29 -16.64
C TRP A 283 -17.64 -0.86 -17.08
N LYS A 284 -18.75 -0.68 -17.81
CA LYS A 284 -19.20 0.65 -18.24
C LYS A 284 -19.54 1.53 -17.04
N LEU A 285 -20.26 0.97 -16.06
CA LEU A 285 -20.57 1.68 -14.81
C LEU A 285 -19.31 2.05 -14.02
N TYR A 286 -18.32 1.15 -13.96
CA TYR A 286 -17.03 1.42 -13.33
C TYR A 286 -16.30 2.59 -13.98
N LEU A 287 -16.24 2.64 -15.32
CA LEU A 287 -15.63 3.75 -16.05
C LEU A 287 -16.35 5.08 -15.77
N SER A 288 -17.68 5.09 -15.83
CA SER A 288 -18.49 6.28 -15.51
C SER A 288 -18.27 6.75 -14.07
N LYS A 289 -18.28 5.82 -13.10
CA LYS A 289 -17.97 6.10 -11.68
C LYS A 289 -16.58 6.72 -11.53
N CYS A 290 -15.57 6.19 -12.20
CA CYS A 290 -14.21 6.72 -12.14
C CYS A 290 -14.12 8.13 -12.73
N MET A 291 -14.77 8.37 -13.87
CA MET A 291 -14.81 9.69 -14.51
C MET A 291 -15.45 10.74 -13.61
N ILE A 292 -16.61 10.43 -13.02
CA ILE A 292 -17.32 11.32 -12.09
C ILE A 292 -16.43 11.63 -10.87
N LYS A 293 -15.85 10.61 -10.23
CA LYS A 293 -14.93 10.79 -9.09
C LYS A 293 -13.75 11.70 -9.45
N ARG A 294 -13.15 11.52 -10.63
CA ARG A 294 -12.03 12.33 -11.10
C ARG A 294 -12.42 13.80 -11.29
N ILE A 295 -13.58 14.07 -11.88
CA ILE A 295 -14.11 15.43 -12.05
C ILE A 295 -14.31 16.10 -10.67
N ILE A 296 -14.96 15.41 -9.74
CA ILE A 296 -15.18 15.91 -8.38
C ILE A 296 -13.83 16.26 -7.71
N LEU A 297 -12.86 15.34 -7.79
CA LEU A 297 -11.58 15.47 -7.10
C LEU A 297 -10.72 16.61 -7.63
N PHE A 298 -10.66 16.81 -8.95
CA PHE A 298 -9.73 17.77 -9.56
C PHE A 298 -10.37 19.08 -10.00
N GLN A 299 -11.65 19.07 -10.41
CA GLN A 299 -12.32 20.27 -10.91
C GLN A 299 -13.11 20.94 -9.79
N TRP A 300 -14.04 20.21 -9.17
CA TRP A 300 -14.94 20.80 -8.16
C TRP A 300 -14.18 21.15 -6.88
N ARG A 301 -13.30 20.28 -6.38
CA ARG A 301 -12.47 20.59 -5.21
C ARG A 301 -11.64 21.86 -5.40
N ARG A 302 -11.08 22.07 -6.60
CA ARG A 302 -10.29 23.27 -6.91
C ARG A 302 -11.16 24.53 -6.91
N GLN A 303 -12.35 24.46 -7.50
CA GLN A 303 -13.31 25.56 -7.48
C GLN A 303 -13.80 25.87 -6.06
N ILE A 304 -14.15 24.84 -5.27
CA ILE A 304 -14.55 24.99 -3.87
C ILE A 304 -13.43 25.64 -3.06
N ILE A 305 -12.18 25.18 -3.18
CA ILE A 305 -11.05 25.77 -2.48
C ILE A 305 -10.86 27.24 -2.91
N ALA A 306 -11.00 27.55 -4.20
CA ALA A 306 -10.90 28.92 -4.69
C ALA A 306 -12.01 29.83 -4.12
N ILE A 307 -13.25 29.33 -4.04
CA ILE A 307 -14.38 30.04 -3.43
C ILE A 307 -14.13 30.24 -1.93
N LEU A 308 -13.76 29.19 -1.20
CA LEU A 308 -13.46 29.28 0.24
C LEU A 308 -12.30 30.23 0.53
N SER A 309 -11.29 30.28 -0.34
CA SER A 309 -10.20 31.26 -0.27
C SER A 309 -10.71 32.69 -0.47
N LYS A 310 -11.58 32.94 -1.47
CA LYS A 310 -12.19 34.26 -1.69
C LYS A 310 -13.08 34.71 -0.53
N LEU A 311 -13.71 33.78 0.16
CA LEU A 311 -14.57 34.03 1.32
C LEU A 311 -13.80 34.12 2.64
N HIS A 312 -12.46 33.98 2.65
CA HIS A 312 -11.64 33.87 3.87
C HIS A 312 -12.03 32.72 4.82
N LEU A 313 -12.78 31.72 4.34
CA LEU A 313 -13.28 30.59 5.11
C LEU A 313 -12.35 29.37 5.06
N LYS A 314 -11.27 29.42 4.26
CA LYS A 314 -10.39 28.27 4.04
C LYS A 314 -9.75 27.73 5.32
N GLU A 315 -9.23 28.60 6.18
CA GLU A 315 -8.59 28.20 7.45
C GLU A 315 -9.61 27.64 8.44
N PHE A 316 -10.80 28.24 8.51
CA PHE A 316 -11.92 27.74 9.32
C PHE A 316 -12.31 26.31 8.91
N PHE A 317 -12.51 26.06 7.61
CA PHE A 317 -12.83 24.72 7.12
C PHE A 317 -11.68 23.72 7.29
N GLN A 318 -10.42 24.15 7.13
CA GLN A 318 -9.27 23.29 7.39
C GLN A 318 -9.18 22.88 8.87
N HIS A 319 -9.43 23.82 9.79
CA HIS A 319 -9.48 23.54 11.22
C HIS A 319 -10.66 22.61 11.57
N PHE A 320 -11.85 22.90 11.03
CA PHE A 320 -13.05 22.07 11.22
C PHE A 320 -12.86 20.63 10.73
N LEU A 321 -12.26 20.44 9.55
CA LEU A 321 -12.00 19.10 8.99
C LEU A 321 -10.91 18.35 9.77
N ARG A 322 -9.88 19.03 10.28
CA ARG A 322 -8.83 18.42 11.12
C ARG A 322 -9.36 17.99 12.49
N ASN A 323 -10.35 18.70 13.04
CA ASN A 323 -10.92 18.44 14.35
C ASN A 323 -12.07 17.43 14.37
N ARG A 324 -12.54 16.96 13.20
CA ARG A 324 -13.40 15.76 13.14
C ARG A 324 -12.58 14.50 13.42
N LYS A 325 -12.15 14.34 14.68
CA LYS A 325 -12.13 13.01 15.30
C LYS A 325 -13.59 12.73 15.67
N CYS A 326 -14.11 11.55 15.28
CA CYS A 326 -15.47 11.05 15.53
C CYS A 326 -16.53 11.43 14.47
N PHE A 327 -17.28 10.39 14.08
CA PHE A 327 -18.38 10.33 13.11
C PHE A 327 -17.98 10.27 11.62
N LEU A 328 -17.39 9.13 11.23
CA LEU A 328 -18.03 8.12 10.36
C LEU A 328 -17.20 6.83 10.36
#